data_AF-V9LI56-F1
#
_entry.id   AF-V9LI56-F1
#
_cell.length_a   1.000
_cell.length_b   1.000
_cell.length_c   1.000
_cell.angle_alpha   90.00
_cell.angle_beta   90.00
_cell.angle_gamma   90.00
#
_symmetry.space_group_name_H-M   'P 1'
#
loop_
_entity.id
_entity.type
_entity.pdbx_description
1 polymer ?
#
loop_
_entity_poly.entity_id
_entity_poly.type
_entity_poly.pdbx_seq_one_letter_code
_entity_poly.pdbx_strand_id
1 'polypeptide(L)'
;ENVGVWKKLFKPCASQRLFLPLILKEVDSLLYVDTDILFLRPMDDIWAFLEEFNHTQIAAMAPEHEEPRIGWYNRFARHPYYGKTGVNSGVMLMNMTRIRKQYFKNDMTAAQLKWEDLLLPLLKKYKLNITWGDQDLLNIVFHYNPESLFVFPCQWNYRPDHCMYGSNCKEAEDRK
;
A
#
# COMPACT_ATOMS: atom_id res chain seq x y z
N GLU A 1 24.17 7.55 -6.04
CA GLU A 1 23.27 8.43 -6.83
C GLU A 1 21.77 8.26 -6.53
N ASN A 2 21.22 7.05 -6.33
CA ASN A 2 19.76 6.87 -6.17
C ASN A 2 19.14 7.35 -4.83
N VAL A 3 19.93 7.51 -3.76
CA VAL A 3 19.42 7.88 -2.41
C VAL A 3 18.70 9.24 -2.41
N GLY A 4 19.20 10.21 -3.19
CA GLY A 4 18.57 11.53 -3.29
C GLY A 4 17.20 11.50 -3.95
N VAL A 5 16.98 10.55 -4.88
CA VAL A 5 15.69 10.38 -5.57
C VAL A 5 14.64 9.83 -4.61
N TRP A 6 14.97 8.76 -3.87
CA TRP A 6 14.06 8.17 -2.88
C TRP A 6 13.68 9.14 -1.76
N LYS A 7 14.63 9.94 -1.26
CA LYS A 7 14.37 10.96 -0.23
C LYS A 7 13.42 12.08 -0.69
N LYS A 8 13.35 12.34 -2.00
CA LYS A 8 12.55 13.40 -2.61
C LYS A 8 11.30 12.87 -3.33
N LEU A 9 11.01 11.57 -3.19
CA LEU A 9 9.94 10.93 -3.96
C LEU A 9 8.55 11.48 -3.61
N PHE A 10 8.31 11.80 -2.35
CA PHE A 10 7.04 12.39 -1.90
C PHE A 10 7.26 13.31 -0.69
N LYS A 11 7.08 12.78 0.53
CA LYS A 11 7.42 13.45 1.79
C LYS A 11 8.70 12.86 2.37
N PRO A 12 9.44 13.60 3.22
CA PRO A 12 10.59 13.06 3.93
C PRO A 12 10.24 11.71 4.58
N CYS A 13 11.10 10.72 4.41
CA CYS A 13 10.97 9.36 4.97
C CYS A 13 9.79 8.51 4.43
N ALA A 14 8.88 9.02 3.59
CA ALA A 14 7.73 8.25 3.12
C ALA A 14 8.13 6.92 2.45
N SER A 15 9.12 6.98 1.56
CA SER A 15 9.60 5.80 0.84
C SER A 15 10.34 4.77 1.69
N GLN A 16 10.63 5.06 2.97
CA GLN A 16 11.28 4.10 3.87
C GLN A 16 10.46 2.80 3.98
N ARG A 17 9.12 2.89 3.95
CA ARG A 17 8.22 1.74 4.05
C ARG A 17 8.51 0.66 3.01
N LEU A 18 8.89 1.06 1.79
CA LEU A 18 9.26 0.15 0.69
C LEU A 18 10.51 -0.69 1.00
N PHE A 19 11.40 -0.19 1.86
CA PHE A 19 12.68 -0.83 2.17
C PHE A 19 12.65 -1.63 3.47
N LEU A 20 11.57 -1.55 4.26
CA LEU A 20 11.43 -2.29 5.52
C LEU A 20 11.70 -3.80 5.34
N PRO A 21 11.21 -4.49 4.29
CA PRO A 21 11.50 -5.92 4.08
C PRO A 21 12.99 -6.23 3.91
N LEU A 22 13.78 -5.26 3.43
CA LEU A 22 15.20 -5.39 3.16
C LEU A 22 16.06 -5.04 4.38
N ILE A 23 15.59 -4.12 5.21
CA ILE A 23 16.29 -3.61 6.38
C ILE A 23 16.01 -4.49 7.61
N LEU A 24 14.75 -4.84 7.85
CA LEU A 24 14.32 -5.63 9.01
C LEU A 24 14.31 -7.13 8.68
N LYS A 25 15.50 -7.71 8.52
CA LYS A 25 15.67 -9.10 8.06
C LYS A 25 15.16 -10.16 9.05
N GLU A 26 15.23 -9.86 10.34
CA GLU A 26 14.83 -10.76 11.44
C GLU A 26 13.37 -10.56 11.89
N VAL A 27 12.62 -9.67 11.23
CA VAL A 27 11.21 -9.41 11.53
C VAL A 27 10.35 -10.17 10.53
N ASP A 28 9.43 -10.99 11.02
CA ASP A 28 8.53 -11.81 10.20
C ASP A 28 7.30 -11.05 9.69
N SER A 29 6.71 -10.23 10.56
CA SER A 29 5.52 -9.43 10.29
C SER A 29 5.61 -8.07 10.95
N LEU A 30 4.93 -7.08 10.36
CA LEU A 30 4.96 -5.68 10.78
C LEU A 30 3.60 -5.04 10.52
N LEU A 31 3.18 -4.15 11.41
CA LEU A 31 2.16 -3.15 11.16
C LEU A 31 2.85 -1.79 10.97
N TYR A 32 2.86 -1.28 9.75
CA TYR A 32 3.31 0.07 9.43
C TYR A 32 2.14 1.04 9.60
N VAL A 33 2.40 2.18 10.25
CA VAL A 33 1.41 3.22 10.50
C VAL A 33 2.07 4.59 10.33
N ASP A 34 1.43 5.49 9.58
CA ASP A 34 1.86 6.87 9.44
C ASP A 34 1.78 7.61 10.78
N THR A 35 2.60 8.65 10.95
CA THR A 35 2.79 9.33 12.25
C THR A 35 1.58 10.17 12.69
N ASP A 36 0.62 10.40 11.80
CA ASP A 36 -0.59 11.20 12.02
C ASP A 36 -1.84 10.34 12.28
N ILE A 37 -1.67 9.03 12.50
CA ILE A 37 -2.77 8.11 12.81
C ILE A 37 -3.11 8.11 14.31
N LEU A 38 -4.41 8.19 14.59
CA LEU A 38 -4.99 7.98 15.92
C LEU A 38 -5.70 6.62 15.96
N PHE A 39 -5.31 5.75 16.88
CA PHE A 39 -6.02 4.50 17.12
C PHE A 39 -7.22 4.71 18.03
N LEU A 40 -8.39 4.34 17.53
CA LEU A 40 -9.66 4.37 18.28
C LEU A 40 -10.08 2.98 18.79
N ARG A 41 -9.29 1.96 18.46
CA ARG A 41 -9.52 0.54 18.80
C ARG A 41 -8.20 -0.14 19.15
N PRO A 42 -8.24 -1.29 19.85
CA PRO A 42 -7.05 -2.09 20.12
C PRO A 42 -6.30 -2.44 18.84
N MET A 43 -4.96 -2.35 18.88
CA MET A 43 -4.13 -2.72 17.73
C MET A 43 -4.15 -4.22 17.43
N ASP A 44 -4.51 -5.04 18.42
CA ASP A 44 -4.64 -6.50 18.25
C ASP A 44 -5.71 -6.86 17.20
N ASP A 45 -6.77 -6.05 17.11
CA ASP A 45 -7.86 -6.27 16.15
C ASP A 45 -7.39 -6.15 14.69
N ILE A 46 -6.52 -5.19 14.38
CA ILE A 46 -5.94 -5.08 13.03
C ILE A 46 -4.86 -6.13 12.83
N TRP A 47 -4.05 -6.41 13.86
CA TRP A 47 -3.01 -7.43 13.79
C TRP A 47 -3.57 -8.81 13.45
N ALA A 48 -4.75 -9.14 13.97
CA ALA A 48 -5.45 -10.41 13.72
C ALA A 48 -5.68 -10.70 12.22
N PHE A 49 -5.77 -9.68 11.35
CA PHE A 49 -5.89 -9.92 9.90
C PHE A 49 -4.70 -10.66 9.30
N LEU A 50 -3.52 -10.66 9.94
CA LEU A 50 -2.39 -11.47 9.48
C LEU A 50 -2.71 -12.97 9.48
N GLU A 51 -3.57 -13.43 10.40
CA GLU A 51 -4.02 -14.83 10.48
C GLU A 51 -5.06 -15.15 9.40
N GLU A 52 -5.77 -14.14 8.89
CA GLU A 52 -6.73 -14.26 7.80
C GLU A 52 -6.07 -14.28 6.41
N PHE A 53 -4.76 -14.01 6.33
CA PHE A 53 -4.05 -14.04 5.04
C PHE A 53 -4.10 -15.44 4.45
N ASN A 54 -4.61 -15.52 3.22
CA ASN A 54 -4.46 -16.73 2.42
C ASN A 54 -2.98 -16.97 2.08
N HIS A 55 -2.66 -18.07 1.40
CA HIS A 55 -1.29 -18.46 1.10
C HIS A 55 -0.55 -17.52 0.12
N THR A 56 -1.24 -16.66 -0.64
CA THR A 56 -0.64 -15.71 -1.58
C THR A 56 -0.50 -14.30 -1.01
N GLN A 57 -1.30 -13.93 -0.01
CA GLN A 57 -1.32 -12.59 0.55
C GLN A 57 -0.07 -12.30 1.39
N ILE A 58 0.50 -11.11 1.17
CA ILE A 58 1.74 -10.66 1.82
C ILE A 58 1.60 -9.31 2.50
N ALA A 59 0.55 -8.56 2.19
CA ALA A 59 0.27 -7.28 2.79
C ALA A 59 -1.23 -7.07 2.91
N ALA A 60 -1.61 -6.15 3.79
CA ALA A 60 -2.97 -5.63 3.83
C ALA A 60 -3.01 -4.12 3.93
N MET A 61 -3.96 -3.51 3.22
CA MET A 61 -4.21 -2.07 3.19
C MET A 61 -5.70 -1.79 3.01
N ALA A 62 -6.13 -0.58 3.34
CA ALA A 62 -7.48 -0.10 3.00
C ALA A 62 -7.50 0.44 1.56
N PRO A 63 -8.69 0.49 0.93
CA PRO A 63 -8.88 1.25 -0.29
C PRO A 63 -8.46 2.71 -0.10
N GLU A 64 -7.95 3.32 -1.16
CA GLU A 64 -7.69 4.76 -1.14
C GLU A 64 -9.00 5.53 -1.09
N HIS A 65 -10.05 5.08 -1.79
CA HIS A 65 -11.40 5.65 -1.71
C HIS A 65 -12.45 4.53 -1.82
N GLU A 66 -13.64 4.79 -1.30
CA GLU A 66 -14.80 3.91 -1.44
C GLU A 66 -15.65 4.21 -2.69
N GLU A 67 -15.67 5.47 -3.15
CA GLU A 67 -16.46 5.91 -4.31
C GLU A 67 -15.55 6.32 -5.49
N PRO A 68 -15.51 5.54 -6.59
CA PRO A 68 -14.68 5.83 -7.76
C PRO A 68 -14.90 7.22 -8.38
N ARG A 69 -16.13 7.77 -8.31
CA ARG A 69 -16.43 9.09 -8.88
C ARG A 69 -15.67 10.22 -8.19
N ILE A 70 -15.23 10.03 -6.95
CA ILE A 70 -14.47 11.01 -6.17
C ILE A 70 -13.03 10.59 -5.91
N GLY A 71 -12.64 9.37 -6.30
CA GLY A 71 -11.31 8.81 -6.06
C GLY A 71 -10.17 9.52 -6.76
N TRP A 72 -9.08 9.78 -6.03
CA TRP A 72 -7.86 10.39 -6.58
C TRP A 72 -7.28 9.57 -7.74
N TYR A 73 -7.15 8.26 -7.56
CA TYR A 73 -6.61 7.36 -8.59
C TYR A 73 -7.46 7.38 -9.86
N ASN A 74 -8.79 7.38 -9.72
CA ASN A 74 -9.72 7.41 -10.85
C ASN A 74 -9.62 8.70 -11.67
N ARG A 75 -9.37 9.82 -10.99
CA ARG A 75 -9.37 11.16 -11.62
C ARG A 75 -8.01 11.57 -12.18
N PHE A 76 -6.92 11.17 -11.52
CA PHE A 76 -5.61 11.79 -11.76
C PHE A 76 -4.48 10.79 -12.05
N ALA A 77 -4.63 9.50 -11.72
CA ALA A 77 -3.53 8.56 -11.94
C ALA A 77 -3.24 8.35 -13.42
N ARG A 78 -1.96 8.37 -13.77
CA ARG A 78 -1.44 8.10 -15.12
C ARG A 78 -0.59 6.84 -15.16
N HIS A 79 -0.85 5.92 -14.24
CA HIS A 79 -0.20 4.65 -14.09
C HIS A 79 -1.21 3.62 -13.59
N PRO A 80 -0.92 2.32 -13.72
CA PRO A 80 -1.76 1.28 -13.16
C PRO A 80 -1.85 1.40 -11.64
N TYR A 81 -3.01 1.06 -11.07
CA TYR A 81 -3.24 1.04 -9.63
C TYR A 81 -4.11 -0.15 -9.24
N TYR A 82 -4.09 -0.51 -7.96
CA TYR A 82 -4.79 -1.69 -7.48
C TYR A 82 -6.30 -1.49 -7.45
N GLY A 83 -7.05 -2.51 -7.85
CA GLY A 83 -8.51 -2.53 -7.74
C GLY A 83 -9.20 -1.38 -8.48
N LYS A 84 -10.30 -0.89 -7.92
CA LYS A 84 -11.13 0.15 -8.56
C LYS A 84 -10.72 1.56 -8.18
N THR A 85 -10.14 1.75 -7.00
CA THR A 85 -9.91 3.07 -6.40
C THR A 85 -8.48 3.26 -5.91
N GLY A 86 -7.61 2.26 -6.09
CA GLY A 86 -6.29 2.22 -5.46
C GLY A 86 -6.37 1.85 -3.98
N VAL A 87 -5.21 1.76 -3.34
CA VAL A 87 -5.06 1.49 -1.90
C VAL A 87 -4.21 2.56 -1.24
N ASN A 88 -4.51 2.83 0.03
CA ASN A 88 -3.76 3.78 0.83
C ASN A 88 -2.78 3.05 1.74
N SER A 89 -1.54 3.52 1.76
CA SER A 89 -0.46 2.87 2.48
C SER A 89 -0.24 3.39 3.91
N GLY A 90 -1.04 4.36 4.37
CA GLY A 90 -0.89 4.98 5.69
C GLY A 90 -1.11 4.04 6.88
N VAL A 91 -1.84 2.95 6.66
CA VAL A 91 -1.89 1.79 7.54
C VAL A 91 -1.66 0.56 6.68
N MET A 92 -0.62 -0.22 6.97
CA MET A 92 -0.23 -1.37 6.16
C MET A 92 0.29 -2.51 7.03
N LEU A 93 -0.40 -3.66 6.98
CA LEU A 93 0.16 -4.92 7.49
C LEU A 93 1.09 -5.51 6.44
N MET A 94 2.19 -6.10 6.90
CA MET A 94 3.22 -6.68 6.05
C MET A 94 3.67 -8.01 6.61
N ASN A 95 3.52 -9.09 5.85
CA ASN A 95 4.21 -10.34 6.08
C ASN A 95 5.57 -10.28 5.38
N MET A 96 6.57 -9.83 6.13
CA MET A 96 7.91 -9.53 5.66
C MET A 96 8.62 -10.76 5.13
N THR A 97 8.40 -11.92 5.76
CA THR A 97 8.97 -13.19 5.31
C THR A 97 8.43 -13.61 3.96
N ARG A 98 7.13 -13.41 3.67
CA ARG A 98 6.57 -13.68 2.34
C ARG A 98 7.02 -12.66 1.31
N ILE A 99 7.05 -11.36 1.63
CA ILE A 99 7.55 -10.31 0.72
C ILE A 99 8.98 -10.63 0.23
N ARG A 100 9.87 -11.03 1.14
CA ARG A 100 11.26 -11.39 0.80
C ARG A 100 11.37 -12.64 -0.11
N LYS A 101 10.42 -13.58 -0.01
CA LYS A 101 10.44 -14.85 -0.74
C LYS A 101 9.70 -14.79 -2.08
N GLN A 102 8.78 -13.85 -2.24
CA GLN A 102 7.91 -13.77 -3.41
C GLN A 102 8.61 -13.21 -4.65
N TYR A 103 8.19 -13.73 -5.81
CA TYR A 103 8.50 -13.20 -7.12
C TYR A 103 7.27 -12.45 -7.66
N PHE A 104 7.48 -11.21 -8.10
CA PHE A 104 6.43 -10.29 -8.50
C PHE A 104 6.38 -10.16 -10.03
N LYS A 105 5.16 -10.29 -10.56
CA LYS A 105 4.84 -9.90 -11.93
C LYS A 105 5.01 -8.39 -12.07
N ASN A 106 5.44 -7.98 -13.25
CA ASN A 106 5.66 -6.58 -13.61
C ASN A 106 5.51 -6.41 -15.12
N ASP A 107 5.45 -5.17 -15.60
CA ASP A 107 5.29 -4.83 -17.01
C ASP A 107 6.58 -4.23 -17.63
N MET A 108 7.72 -4.41 -16.97
CA MET A 108 9.02 -3.92 -17.43
C MET A 108 9.82 -5.02 -18.12
N THR A 109 9.65 -6.27 -17.70
CA THR A 109 10.32 -7.45 -18.22
C THR A 109 9.40 -8.67 -18.13
N ALA A 110 9.64 -9.68 -18.98
CA ALA A 110 8.92 -10.96 -18.90
C ALA A 110 9.29 -11.77 -17.63
N ALA A 111 10.43 -11.48 -17.02
CA ALA A 111 10.87 -12.15 -15.79
C ALA A 111 10.13 -11.59 -14.56
N GLN A 112 9.73 -12.47 -13.66
CA GLN A 112 9.29 -12.05 -12.33
C GLN A 112 10.50 -11.64 -11.50
N LEU A 113 10.36 -10.57 -10.72
CA LEU A 113 11.46 -9.98 -9.94
C LEU A 113 11.20 -10.12 -8.44
N LYS A 114 12.26 -10.24 -7.63
CA LYS A 114 12.14 -10.11 -6.18
C LYS A 114 11.86 -8.66 -5.81
N TRP A 115 11.35 -8.44 -4.59
CA TRP A 115 11.06 -7.10 -4.09
C TRP A 115 12.26 -6.14 -4.23
N GLU A 116 13.46 -6.57 -3.86
CA GLU A 116 14.68 -5.75 -3.93
C GLU A 116 15.04 -5.31 -5.37
N ASP A 117 14.85 -6.21 -6.34
CA ASP A 117 15.18 -5.96 -7.75
C ASP A 117 14.08 -5.19 -8.47
N LEU A 118 12.86 -5.18 -7.93
CA LEU A 118 11.67 -4.59 -8.55
C LEU A 118 11.60 -3.07 -8.37
N LEU A 119 11.98 -2.55 -7.19
CA LEU A 119 11.73 -1.16 -6.80
C LEU A 119 12.40 -0.13 -7.70
N LEU A 120 13.69 -0.30 -8.01
CA LEU A 120 14.44 0.68 -8.79
C LEU A 120 14.00 0.74 -10.27
N PRO A 121 13.82 -0.40 -10.97
CA PRO A 121 13.22 -0.40 -12.30
C PRO A 121 11.84 0.25 -12.34
N LEU A 122 10.96 -0.07 -11.38
CA LEU A 122 9.62 0.54 -11.29
C LEU A 122 9.72 2.05 -11.16
N LEU A 123 10.53 2.52 -10.22
CA LEU A 123 10.75 3.95 -10.04
C LEU A 123 11.26 4.60 -11.34
N LYS A 124 12.26 4.00 -12.00
CA LYS A 124 12.80 4.56 -13.25
C LYS A 124 11.74 4.68 -14.34
N LYS A 125 10.86 3.69 -14.46
CA LYS A 125 9.78 3.67 -15.45
C LYS A 125 8.71 4.72 -15.15
N TYR A 126 8.23 4.77 -13.91
CA TYR A 126 7.06 5.58 -13.56
C TYR A 126 7.36 6.93 -12.91
N LYS A 127 8.64 7.31 -12.70
CA LYS A 127 9.04 8.57 -12.01
C LYS A 127 8.36 9.85 -12.50
N LEU A 128 7.90 9.90 -13.76
CA LEU A 128 7.22 11.07 -14.34
C LEU A 128 5.70 11.03 -14.17
N ASN A 129 5.14 9.88 -13.79
CA ASN A 129 3.71 9.64 -13.68
C ASN A 129 3.23 9.37 -12.25
N ILE A 130 4.14 9.04 -11.32
CA ILE A 130 3.81 8.86 -9.90
C ILE A 130 3.68 10.21 -9.20
N THR A 131 2.47 10.50 -8.71
CA THR A 131 2.14 11.75 -8.02
C THR A 131 2.21 11.59 -6.50
N TRP A 132 1.86 10.39 -6.00
CA TRP A 132 1.86 10.01 -4.58
C TRP A 132 3.05 9.12 -4.22
N GLY A 133 4.09 9.12 -5.07
CA GLY A 133 5.41 8.58 -4.77
C GLY A 133 5.43 7.09 -4.42
N ASP A 134 5.78 6.77 -3.18
CA ASP A 134 5.91 5.39 -2.71
C ASP A 134 4.58 4.62 -2.69
N GLN A 135 3.47 5.30 -2.39
CA GLN A 135 2.15 4.68 -2.46
C GLN A 135 1.78 4.24 -3.88
N ASP A 136 2.21 5.01 -4.89
CA ASP A 136 1.97 4.66 -6.29
C ASP A 136 2.75 3.43 -6.70
N LEU A 137 3.99 3.29 -6.21
CA LEU A 137 4.78 2.08 -6.45
C LEU A 137 4.09 0.85 -5.85
N LEU A 138 3.55 0.94 -4.63
CA LEU A 138 2.76 -0.15 -4.05
C LEU A 138 1.53 -0.47 -4.89
N ASN A 139 0.77 0.55 -5.30
CA ASN A 139 -0.41 0.39 -6.15
C ASN A 139 -0.08 -0.27 -7.49
N ILE A 140 1.04 0.09 -8.13
CA ILE A 140 1.51 -0.53 -9.38
C ILE A 140 1.89 -1.99 -9.14
N VAL A 141 2.62 -2.30 -8.06
CA VAL A 141 2.99 -3.68 -7.73
C VAL A 141 1.75 -4.55 -7.54
N PHE A 142 0.78 -4.09 -6.74
CA PHE A 142 -0.42 -4.86 -6.47
C PHE A 142 -1.39 -4.88 -7.66
N HIS A 143 -1.37 -3.89 -8.56
CA HIS A 143 -2.10 -3.97 -9.83
C HIS A 143 -1.72 -5.23 -10.63
N TYR A 144 -0.43 -5.54 -10.71
CA TYR A 144 0.08 -6.73 -11.42
C TYR A 144 0.04 -8.03 -10.60
N ASN A 145 -0.14 -7.92 -9.28
CA ASN A 145 -0.14 -9.04 -8.34
C ASN A 145 -1.35 -8.93 -7.38
N PRO A 146 -2.59 -8.84 -7.88
CA PRO A 146 -3.75 -8.53 -7.05
C PRO A 146 -4.03 -9.61 -5.99
N GLU A 147 -3.65 -10.86 -6.26
CA GLU A 147 -3.73 -11.99 -5.34
C GLU A 147 -2.85 -11.84 -4.09
N SER A 148 -1.90 -10.91 -4.11
CA SER A 148 -0.93 -10.72 -3.02
C SER A 148 -1.40 -9.74 -1.95
N LEU A 149 -2.57 -9.11 -2.13
CA LEU A 149 -3.08 -8.11 -1.21
C LEU A 149 -4.37 -8.59 -0.53
N PHE A 150 -4.42 -8.42 0.78
CA PHE A 150 -5.65 -8.47 1.56
C PHE A 150 -6.19 -7.04 1.71
N VAL A 151 -7.46 -6.81 1.45
CA VAL A 151 -8.06 -5.47 1.59
C VAL A 151 -8.92 -5.47 2.85
N PHE A 152 -8.45 -4.78 3.89
CA PHE A 152 -9.27 -4.60 5.09
C PHE A 152 -10.26 -3.43 4.91
N PRO A 153 -11.38 -3.40 5.67
CA PRO A 153 -12.38 -2.35 5.55
C PRO A 153 -11.83 -0.93 5.77
N CYS A 154 -12.43 0.06 5.11
CA CYS A 154 -12.02 1.48 5.14
C CYS A 154 -11.87 2.08 6.54
N GLN A 155 -12.65 1.61 7.52
CA GLN A 155 -12.59 2.08 8.90
C GLN A 155 -11.19 1.93 9.56
N TRP A 156 -10.35 1.03 9.04
CA TRP A 156 -8.99 0.80 9.51
C TRP A 156 -7.97 1.82 8.98
N ASN A 157 -8.38 2.66 8.04
CA ASN A 157 -7.63 3.81 7.56
C ASN A 157 -8.60 4.94 7.21
N TYR A 158 -9.43 5.29 8.21
CA TYR A 158 -10.44 6.34 8.07
C TYR A 158 -9.78 7.72 8.06
N ARG A 159 -10.17 8.53 7.09
CA ARG A 159 -9.54 9.83 6.79
C ARG A 159 -10.62 10.90 6.52
N PRO A 160 -10.32 12.21 6.63
CA PRO A 160 -11.31 13.27 6.44
C PRO A 160 -12.01 13.28 5.07
N ASP A 161 -11.36 12.76 4.03
CA ASP A 161 -11.96 12.55 2.70
C ASP A 161 -13.17 11.61 2.70
N HIS A 162 -13.28 10.73 3.71
CA HIS A 162 -14.43 9.87 3.89
C HIS A 162 -15.69 10.62 4.36
N CYS A 163 -15.55 11.89 4.78
CA CYS A 163 -16.64 12.74 5.23
C CYS A 163 -16.97 13.89 4.25
N MET A 164 -16.07 14.20 3.30
CA MET A 164 -16.14 15.46 2.53
C MET A 164 -17.39 15.60 1.64
N TYR A 165 -17.92 14.49 1.10
CA TYR A 165 -19.05 14.50 0.16
C TYR A 165 -20.20 13.60 0.63
N GLY A 166 -20.33 13.47 1.96
CA GLY A 166 -21.14 12.46 2.61
C GLY A 166 -20.29 11.31 3.11
N SER A 167 -20.87 10.49 3.98
CA SER A 167 -20.19 9.32 4.53
C SER A 167 -20.07 8.24 3.46
N ASN A 168 -18.83 7.98 3.05
CA ASN A 168 -18.54 6.98 2.01
C ASN A 168 -17.91 5.69 2.57
N CYS A 169 -17.52 5.68 3.85
CA CYS A 169 -17.06 4.48 4.56
C CYS A 169 -18.17 4.01 5.51
N LYS A 170 -19.03 3.11 5.02
CA LYS A 170 -20.24 2.67 5.73
C LYS A 170 -19.91 1.86 6.97
N GLU A 171 -18.86 1.05 6.91
CA GLU A 171 -18.42 0.21 8.01
C GLU A 171 -18.03 1.03 9.26
N ALA A 172 -17.59 2.28 9.05
CA ALA A 172 -17.31 3.21 10.14
C ALA A 172 -18.59 3.76 10.81
N GLU A 173 -19.75 3.72 10.14
CA GLU A 173 -21.03 4.17 10.71
C GLU A 173 -21.70 3.12 11.59
N ASP A 174 -21.53 1.84 11.22
CA ASP A 174 -22.18 0.69 11.86
C ASP A 174 -21.63 0.37 13.26
N ARG A 175 -20.61 1.11 13.72
CA ARG A 175 -19.90 0.87 14.99
C ARG A 175 -20.02 2.04 15.98
N LYS A 176 -21.25 2.51 16.21
CA LYS A 176 -21.55 3.31 17.41
C LYS A 176 -21.49 2.48 18.68
#